data_AF-A0A851HSR6-F1
#
_entry.id   AF-A0A851HSR6-F1
#
_cell.length_a   1.000
_cell.length_b   1.000
_cell.length_c   1.000
_cell.angle_alpha   90.00
_cell.angle_beta   90.00
_cell.angle_gamma   90.00
#
_symmetry.space_group_name_H-M   'P 1'
#
loop_
_entity.id
_entity.type
_entity.pdbx_description
1 polymer ?
#
loop_
_entity_poly.entity_id
_entity_poly.type
_entity_poly.pdbx_seq_one_letter_code
_entity_poly.pdbx_strand_id
1 'polypeptide(L)'
;MAQPATLPSEDVARDVAMRFLERHAPDLLNKHDIHWIAPHDETITVNNRESEQTLTLTGMKVKMRSTKPDQLWFWVIVGPNKEVMVFERDIFWVTMPGHRRTEKWLHDSWLAEKQQNPSPGEH
;
A
#
# COMPACT_ATOMS: atom_id res chain seq x y z
N MET A 1 12.39 5.63 -22.39
CA MET A 1 11.10 4.95 -22.21
C MET A 1 11.25 4.03 -21.00
N ALA A 2 10.75 4.40 -19.82
CA ALA A 2 10.74 3.48 -18.68
C ALA A 2 9.80 2.32 -19.02
N GLN A 3 10.31 1.08 -19.06
CA GLN A 3 9.46 -0.09 -19.21
C GLN A 3 8.45 -0.09 -18.06
N PRO A 4 7.15 -0.35 -18.31
CA PRO A 4 6.19 -0.51 -17.23
C PRO A 4 6.68 -1.67 -16.38
N ALA A 5 7.13 -1.35 -15.17
CA ALA A 5 7.73 -2.34 -14.29
C ALA A 5 6.66 -3.40 -13.98
N THR A 6 7.00 -4.67 -14.26
CA THR A 6 6.03 -5.77 -14.20
C THR A 6 5.55 -5.95 -12.77
N LEU A 7 4.23 -5.99 -12.60
CA LEU A 7 3.61 -6.26 -11.31
C LEU A 7 3.90 -7.70 -10.86
N PRO A 8 4.07 -7.94 -9.55
CA PRO A 8 4.19 -9.30 -9.04
C PRO A 8 2.90 -10.09 -9.31
N SER A 9 3.01 -11.42 -9.37
CA SER A 9 1.83 -12.29 -9.37
C SER A 9 1.09 -12.20 -8.04
N GLU A 10 -0.17 -12.65 -8.01
CA GLU A 10 -0.99 -12.67 -6.79
C GLU A 10 -0.32 -13.41 -5.64
N ASP A 11 0.30 -14.57 -5.90
CA ASP A 11 1.04 -15.35 -4.90
C ASP A 11 2.24 -14.60 -4.33
N VAL A 12 2.99 -13.90 -5.18
CA VAL A 12 4.14 -13.10 -4.76
C VAL A 12 3.66 -11.89 -3.95
N ALA A 13 2.62 -11.20 -4.41
CA ALA A 13 2.04 -10.08 -3.68
C ALA A 13 1.52 -10.50 -2.30
N ARG A 14 0.89 -11.68 -2.22
CA ARG A 14 0.45 -12.29 -0.97
C ARG A 14 1.62 -12.54 -0.02
N ASP A 15 2.66 -13.23 -0.46
CA ASP A 15 3.84 -13.54 0.38
C ASP A 15 4.51 -12.26 0.91
N VAL A 16 4.69 -11.26 0.03
CA VAL A 16 5.26 -9.97 0.41
C VAL A 16 4.39 -9.25 1.43
N ALA A 17 3.07 -9.24 1.23
CA ALA A 17 2.13 -8.64 2.18
C ALA A 17 2.18 -9.34 3.54
N MET A 18 2.22 -10.67 3.59
CA MET A 18 2.31 -11.42 4.85
C MET A 18 3.62 -11.14 5.59
N ARG A 19 4.76 -11.15 4.89
CA ARG A 19 6.07 -10.78 5.47
C ARG A 19 6.09 -9.35 5.99
N PHE A 20 5.40 -8.43 5.32
CA PHE A 20 5.27 -7.06 5.79
C PHE A 20 4.43 -6.97 7.07
N LEU A 21 3.28 -7.66 7.10
CA LEU A 21 2.43 -7.71 8.30
C LEU A 21 3.16 -8.35 9.47
N GLU A 22 3.94 -9.41 9.27
CA GLU A 22 4.75 -10.02 10.32
C GLU A 22 5.67 -9.02 11.02
N ARG A 23 6.26 -8.08 10.27
CA ARG A 23 7.18 -7.07 10.81
C ARG A 23 6.49 -5.85 11.39
N HIS A 24 5.41 -5.37 10.77
CA HIS A 24 4.84 -4.05 11.08
C HIS A 24 3.44 -4.10 11.70
N ALA A 25 2.71 -5.20 11.52
CA ALA A 25 1.37 -5.40 12.06
C ALA A 25 1.11 -6.88 12.43
N PRO A 26 1.94 -7.48 13.31
CA PRO A 26 1.84 -8.90 13.65
C PRO A 26 0.48 -9.25 14.28
N ASP A 27 -0.21 -8.25 14.84
CA ASP A 27 -1.54 -8.35 15.40
C ASP A 27 -2.63 -8.67 14.34
N LEU A 28 -2.38 -8.36 13.06
CA LEU A 28 -3.27 -8.64 11.93
C LEU A 28 -2.87 -9.93 11.17
N LEU A 29 -1.61 -10.36 11.27
CA LEU A 29 -1.10 -11.51 10.51
C LEU A 29 -1.90 -12.79 10.74
N ASN A 30 -2.28 -13.09 11.98
CA ASN A 30 -3.04 -14.30 12.32
C ASN A 30 -4.56 -14.06 12.47
N LYS A 31 -5.01 -12.82 12.24
CA LYS A 31 -6.39 -12.40 12.47
C LYS A 31 -6.98 -11.72 11.23
N HIS A 32 -6.90 -12.40 10.09
CA HIS A 32 -7.45 -11.87 8.86
C HIS A 32 -7.93 -12.94 7.89
N ASP A 33 -8.83 -12.52 7.01
CA ASP A 33 -9.22 -13.24 5.81
C ASP A 33 -8.81 -12.42 4.58
N ILE A 34 -8.16 -13.06 3.61
CA ILE A 34 -7.85 -12.45 2.32
C ILE A 34 -9.14 -12.45 1.50
N HIS A 35 -9.56 -11.27 1.03
CA HIS A 35 -10.79 -11.11 0.25
C HIS A 35 -10.51 -11.11 -1.25
N TRP A 36 -9.49 -10.38 -1.70
CA TRP A 36 -9.03 -10.43 -3.09
C TRP A 36 -7.62 -9.85 -3.23
N ILE A 37 -6.96 -10.24 -4.33
CA ILE A 37 -5.65 -9.73 -4.74
C ILE A 37 -5.76 -9.34 -6.22
N ALA A 38 -5.58 -8.06 -6.55
CA ALA A 38 -5.65 -7.62 -7.95
C ALA A 38 -4.84 -6.35 -8.19
N PRO A 39 -4.48 -6.04 -9.45
CA PRO A 39 -3.88 -4.77 -9.82
C PRO A 39 -4.79 -3.60 -9.43
N HIS A 40 -4.20 -2.53 -8.91
CA HIS A 40 -4.89 -1.32 -8.51
C HIS A 40 -3.99 -0.11 -8.72
N ASP A 41 -4.60 0.97 -9.19
CA ASP A 41 -3.98 2.29 -9.30
C ASP A 41 -4.42 3.14 -8.10
N GLU A 42 -3.47 3.58 -7.29
CA GLU A 42 -3.72 4.49 -6.18
C GLU A 42 -3.14 5.87 -6.51
N THR A 43 -4.01 6.87 -6.59
CA THR A 43 -3.60 8.26 -6.79
C THR A 43 -3.23 8.90 -5.46
N ILE A 44 -2.01 9.41 -5.38
CA ILE A 44 -1.47 9.99 -4.16
C ILE A 44 -1.06 11.43 -4.45
N THR A 45 -1.45 12.33 -3.56
CA THR A 45 -1.02 13.72 -3.62
C THR A 45 0.15 13.89 -2.67
N VAL A 46 1.30 14.22 -3.23
CA VAL A 46 2.54 14.49 -2.51
C VAL A 46 2.68 15.99 -2.39
N ASN A 47 2.65 16.48 -1.16
CA ASN A 47 2.91 17.88 -0.88
C ASN A 47 4.40 18.04 -0.53
N ASN A 48 5.21 18.39 -1.52
CA ASN A 48 6.58 18.83 -1.25
C ASN A 48 6.52 20.34 -0.96
N ARG A 49 7.39 20.83 -0.07
CA ARG A 49 7.44 22.24 0.39
C ARG A 49 7.43 23.29 -0.74
N GLU A 50 7.75 22.89 -1.97
CA GLU A 50 7.80 23.75 -3.16
C GLU A 50 6.75 23.39 -4.23
N SER A 51 6.08 22.23 -4.18
CA SER A 51 5.11 21.79 -5.20
C SER A 51 4.20 20.65 -4.71
N GLU A 52 2.92 20.74 -5.05
CA GLU A 52 1.98 19.62 -4.93
C GLU A 52 2.04 18.77 -6.22
N GLN A 53 2.46 17.51 -6.10
CA GLN A 53 2.49 16.57 -7.22
C GLN A 53 1.54 15.40 -6.97
N THR A 54 0.66 15.17 -7.94
CA THR A 54 -0.22 13.99 -7.95
C THR A 54 0.46 12.87 -8.72
N LEU A 55 0.77 11.77 -8.02
CA LEU A 55 1.40 10.57 -8.58
C LEU A 55 0.40 9.42 -8.56
N THR A 56 0.32 8.66 -9.66
CA THR A 56 -0.44 7.41 -9.71
C THR A 56 0.50 6.24 -9.47
N LEU A 57 0.24 5.47 -8.40
CA LEU A 57 0.98 4.26 -8.06
C LEU A 57 0.21 3.04 -8.53
N THR A 58 0.78 2.28 -9.46
CA THR A 58 0.22 1.00 -9.90
C THR A 58 0.86 -0.15 -9.10
N GLY A 59 0.04 -0.96 -8.44
CA GLY A 59 0.51 -2.08 -7.62
C GLY A 59 -0.53 -3.19 -7.46
N MET A 60 -0.11 -4.34 -6.92
CA MET A 60 -1.02 -5.43 -6.53
C MET A 60 -1.59 -5.15 -5.14
N LYS A 61 -2.89 -4.90 -5.07
CA LYS A 61 -3.61 -4.67 -3.82
C LYS A 61 -4.06 -5.99 -3.23
N VAL A 62 -3.53 -6.31 -2.05
CA VAL A 62 -3.97 -7.43 -1.20
C VAL A 62 -4.98 -6.89 -0.21
N LYS A 63 -6.27 -7.09 -0.47
CA LYS A 63 -7.35 -6.63 0.42
C LYS A 63 -7.71 -7.71 1.42
N MET A 64 -7.68 -7.34 2.69
CA MET A 64 -7.94 -8.25 3.80
C MET A 64 -8.98 -7.66 4.74
N ARG A 65 -9.69 -8.55 5.43
CA ARG A 65 -10.61 -8.20 6.50
C ARG A 65 -10.10 -8.76 7.82
N SER A 66 -10.03 -7.92 8.85
CA SER A 66 -9.70 -8.34 10.21
C SER A 66 -10.75 -9.32 10.72
N THR A 67 -10.33 -10.37 11.42
CA THR A 67 -11.21 -11.30 12.16
C THR A 67 -11.34 -10.91 13.63
N LYS A 68 -10.77 -9.77 14.03
CA LYS A 68 -11.01 -9.18 15.35
C LYS A 68 -12.48 -8.71 15.47
N PRO A 69 -12.98 -8.42 16.68
CA PRO A 69 -14.37 -8.00 16.88
C PRO A 69 -14.80 -6.78 16.06
N ASP A 70 -13.85 -5.90 15.73
CA ASP A 70 -14.04 -4.70 14.93
C ASP A 70 -14.24 -4.97 13.42
N GLN A 71 -13.80 -6.14 12.93
CA GLN A 71 -13.88 -6.60 11.54
C GLN A 71 -13.44 -5.58 10.49
N LEU A 72 -12.46 -4.73 10.85
CA LEU A 72 -12.02 -3.63 10.02
C LEU A 72 -11.29 -4.11 8.75
N TRP A 73 -11.44 -3.35 7.69
CA TRP A 73 -10.71 -3.60 6.45
C TRP A 73 -9.28 -3.09 6.58
N PHE A 74 -8.38 -3.74 5.86
CA PHE A 74 -7.01 -3.28 5.68
C PHE A 74 -6.47 -3.81 4.35
N TRP A 75 -5.42 -3.18 3.83
CA TRP A 75 -4.78 -3.63 2.61
C TRP A 75 -3.31 -3.26 2.55
N VAL A 76 -2.58 -4.06 1.78
CA VAL A 76 -1.20 -3.79 1.37
C VAL A 76 -1.19 -3.65 -0.15
N ILE A 77 -0.55 -2.61 -0.68
CA ILE A 77 -0.27 -2.48 -2.12
C ILE A 77 1.20 -2.80 -2.34
N VAL A 78 1.44 -3.86 -3.10
CA VAL A 78 2.78 -4.32 -3.48
C VAL A 78 3.08 -3.86 -4.89
N GLY A 79 4.07 -2.99 -5.01
CA GLY A 79 4.54 -2.49 -6.29
C GLY A 79 5.43 -3.47 -7.06
N PRO A 80 5.93 -3.01 -8.22
CA PRO A 80 7.01 -3.69 -8.91
C PRO A 80 8.21 -3.93 -7.99
N ASN A 81 9.05 -4.92 -8.32
CA ASN A 81 10.20 -5.34 -7.51
C ASN A 81 9.87 -5.85 -6.09
N LYS A 82 8.61 -6.21 -5.83
CA LYS A 82 8.15 -6.73 -4.52
C LYS A 82 8.28 -5.71 -3.38
N GLU A 83 8.25 -4.42 -3.71
CA GLU A 83 8.27 -3.33 -2.73
C GLU A 83 6.85 -3.07 -2.19
N VAL A 84 6.69 -2.94 -0.87
CA VAL A 84 5.43 -2.48 -0.29
C VAL A 84 5.35 -0.96 -0.43
N MET A 85 4.37 -0.49 -1.20
CA MET A 85 4.20 0.94 -1.48
C MET A 85 3.18 1.59 -0.53
N VAL A 86 2.11 0.86 -0.19
CA VAL A 86 1.02 1.37 0.64
C VAL A 86 0.58 0.31 1.64
N PHE A 87 0.35 0.74 2.87
CA PHE A 87 -0.35 -0.03 3.88
C PHE A 87 -1.37 0.87 4.57
N GLU A 88 -2.64 0.47 4.50
CA GLU A 88 -3.74 1.10 5.26
C GLU A 88 -4.42 0.04 6.12
N ARG A 89 -4.77 0.42 7.35
CA ARG A 89 -5.47 -0.43 8.32
C ARG A 89 -6.58 0.32 9.04
N ASP A 90 -7.37 -0.45 9.79
CA ASP A 90 -8.46 0.05 10.66
C ASP A 90 -9.56 0.81 9.91
N ILE A 91 -9.93 0.28 8.74
CA ILE A 91 -10.82 0.94 7.78
C ILE A 91 -12.25 0.46 8.01
N PHE A 92 -13.10 1.35 8.53
CA PHE A 92 -14.54 1.14 8.66
C PHE A 92 -15.32 2.00 7.66
N TRP A 93 -16.38 1.42 7.10
CA TRP A 93 -17.36 2.16 6.29
C TRP A 93 -18.46 2.66 7.22
N VAL A 94 -18.48 3.96 7.53
CA VAL A 94 -19.66 4.56 8.17
C VAL A 94 -20.73 4.73 7.10
N THR A 95 -21.77 3.90 7.15
CA THR A 95 -22.96 4.03 6.32
C THR A 95 -23.79 5.23 6.82
N MET A 96 -23.32 6.46 6.62
CA MET A 96 -24.05 7.76 6.67
C MET A 96 -23.01 8.89 6.40
N PRO A 97 -23.37 9.96 5.67
CA PRO A 97 -22.65 10.40 4.48
C PRO A 97 -21.19 10.84 4.73
N GLY A 98 -20.26 10.08 4.14
CA GLY A 98 -19.23 10.69 3.30
C GLY A 98 -17.82 10.85 3.85
N HIS A 99 -17.37 10.15 4.90
CA HIS A 99 -16.00 10.32 5.38
C HIS A 99 -15.33 8.99 5.71
N ARG A 100 -14.49 8.50 4.79
CA ARG A 100 -13.47 7.47 5.06
C ARG A 100 -12.49 8.06 6.07
N ARG A 101 -12.53 7.61 7.33
CA ARG A 101 -11.46 7.87 8.31
C ARG A 101 -10.55 6.65 8.35
N THR A 102 -9.39 6.77 7.72
CA THR A 102 -8.31 5.78 7.82
C THR A 102 -7.07 6.46 8.38
N GLU A 103 -6.33 5.74 9.21
CA GLU A 103 -4.97 6.14 9.56
C GLU A 103 -4.06 5.69 8.41
N LYS A 104 -3.38 6.64 7.76
CA LYS A 104 -2.36 6.34 6.74
C LYS A 104 -1.04 6.03 7.45
N TRP A 105 -0.57 4.78 7.38
CA TRP A 105 0.56 4.32 8.19
C TRP A 105 1.91 4.31 7.46
N LEU A 106 1.97 3.82 6.21
CA LEU A 106 3.25 3.70 5.48
C LEU A 106 3.34 4.58 4.22
N HIS A 107 2.32 5.41 3.99
CA HIS A 107 2.23 6.17 2.75
C HIS A 107 3.46 7.09 2.56
N ASP A 108 3.93 7.72 3.63
CA ASP A 108 4.97 8.74 3.56
C ASP A 108 6.40 8.19 3.63
N SER A 109 6.61 7.01 4.23
CA SER A 109 7.95 6.44 4.43
C SER A 109 8.55 5.81 3.17
N TRP A 110 7.74 5.13 2.34
CA TRP A 110 8.20 4.65 1.03
C TRP A 110 8.57 5.81 0.09
N LEU A 111 7.84 6.91 0.18
CA LEU A 111 8.10 8.15 -0.57
C LEU A 111 9.40 8.83 -0.16
N ALA A 112 9.71 8.88 1.14
CA ALA A 112 10.97 9.44 1.62
C ALA A 112 12.20 8.66 1.12
N GLU A 113 12.09 7.32 1.02
CA GLU A 113 13.18 6.46 0.54
C GLU A 113 13.43 6.61 -0.97
N LYS A 114 12.37 6.73 -1.80
CA LYS A 114 12.51 7.00 -3.25
C LYS A 114 12.99 8.42 -3.56
N GLN A 115 12.69 9.41 -2.70
CA GLN A 115 13.22 10.77 -2.86
C GLN A 115 14.72 10.87 -2.55
N GLN A 116 15.31 9.91 -1.84
CA GLN A 116 16.76 9.89 -1.54
C GLN A 116 17.62 9.22 -2.61
N ASN A 117 17.02 8.65 -3.66
CA ASN A 117 17.78 8.14 -4.80
C ASN A 117 17.47 8.97 -6.06
N PRO A 118 17.99 10.21 -6.19
CA PRO A 118 18.18 10.74 -7.52
C PRO A 118 19.10 9.75 -8.23
N SER A 119 18.66 9.22 -9.37
CA SER A 119 19.50 8.43 -10.27
C SER A 119 20.90 9.06 -10.32
N PRO A 120 21.99 8.32 -10.05
CA PRO A 120 23.31 8.87 -10.28
C PRO A 120 23.38 9.17 -11.78
N GLY A 121 23.47 10.45 -12.10
CA GLY A 121 23.59 10.94 -13.46
C GLY A 121 24.73 10.22 -14.15
N GLU A 122 24.45 9.71 -15.34
CA GLU A 122 25.47 9.41 -16.35
C GLU A 122 26.31 10.68 -16.58
N HIS A 123 27.61 10.58 -16.34
CA HIS A 123 28.65 11.48 -16.82
C HIS A 123 29.72 10.65 -17.51
#